data_AF-A0A2I1EVX8-F1
#
_entry.id   AF-A0A2I1EVX8-F1
#
_cell.length_a   1.000
_cell.length_b   1.000
_cell.length_c   1.000
_cell.angle_alpha   90.00
_cell.angle_beta   90.00
_cell.angle_gamma   90.00
#
_symmetry.space_group_name_H-M   'P 1'
#
loop_
_entity.id
_entity.type
_entity.pdbx_description
1 polymer ?
#
loop_
_entity_poly.entity_id
_entity_poly.type
_entity_poly.pdbx_seq_one_letter_code
_entity_poly.pdbx_strand_id
1 'polypeptide(L)'
;MSLKCGMKLEVINALNTLTTLSYYRSAQIDLKQCGDLVDVLFDMILEYVDHVSPVNEKITEEIISQRKFKSYRELYQLSKQECEEFADVALEDAAISGDVLPLHEQCWCVINMIRNFSFTNDNNENHEYLATHPRFLTVLMRVLYIGYDDSFKLYKENDIGPDVKTKRIKAIRKKAYDILELRKSVLIILSNIAAYVPLPSIYVARDLLILIADFIDSMDDYYSQVALEVFAKLSVSYDNRQRIGGCDESTLISFFNCLVQMLPKGENNIITGGGGRLMAQELPYLIMSFYNFACLSGEGMRKKIISTPGFINRMLKMSILLAHNRDEDCIMLARRAMETLKVLAKGNEESFLVYTEQLLSALLNPYIDPVVVKDLESVMYPGDV
;
A
#
# COMPACT_ATOMS: atom_id res chain seq x y z
N MET A 1 7.48 -7.90 29.56
CA MET A 1 6.87 -7.84 30.91
C MET A 1 6.52 -6.41 31.34
N SER A 2 7.45 -5.44 31.30
CA SER A 2 7.14 -4.03 31.64
C SER A 2 5.98 -3.42 30.85
N LEU A 3 5.82 -3.76 29.56
CA LEU A 3 4.65 -3.34 28.77
C LEU A 3 3.31 -3.89 29.31
N LYS A 4 3.30 -5.05 29.98
CA LYS A 4 2.09 -5.70 30.51
C LYS A 4 1.76 -5.31 31.96
N CYS A 5 2.66 -4.61 32.66
CA CYS A 5 2.56 -4.46 34.12
C CYS A 5 1.57 -3.37 34.59
N GLY A 6 1.06 -2.53 33.68
CA GLY A 6 0.12 -1.45 33.98
C GLY A 6 0.73 -0.23 34.69
N MET A 7 2.00 -0.29 35.10
CA MET A 7 2.70 0.86 35.69
C MET A 7 3.13 1.83 34.59
N LYS A 8 2.56 3.04 34.57
CA LYS A 8 2.80 4.06 33.52
C LYS A 8 4.29 4.31 33.24
N LEU A 9 5.11 4.45 34.27
CA LEU A 9 6.56 4.69 34.13
C LEU A 9 7.32 3.50 33.52
N GLU A 10 6.93 2.27 33.87
CA GLU A 10 7.53 1.05 33.30
C GLU A 10 7.17 0.91 31.82
N VAL A 11 5.92 1.20 31.45
CA VAL A 11 5.47 1.17 30.05
C VAL A 11 6.24 2.20 29.23
N ILE A 12 6.36 3.44 29.71
CA ILE A 12 7.10 4.50 29.01
C ILE A 12 8.58 4.15 28.87
N ASN A 13 9.21 3.68 29.95
CA ASN A 13 10.61 3.28 29.91
C ASN A 13 10.84 2.12 28.91
N ALA A 14 9.94 1.14 28.89
CA ALA A 14 9.97 0.04 27.94
C ALA A 14 9.79 0.52 26.49
N LEU A 15 8.80 1.38 26.22
CA LEU A 15 8.55 1.94 24.89
C LEU A 15 9.75 2.77 24.38
N ASN A 16 10.35 3.61 25.23
CA ASN A 16 11.54 4.39 24.87
C ASN A 16 12.74 3.50 24.53
N THR A 17 12.96 2.48 25.36
CA THR A 17 14.04 1.50 25.15
C THR A 17 13.82 0.72 23.85
N LEU A 18 12.62 0.20 23.62
CA LEU A 18 12.29 -0.55 22.40
C LEU A 18 12.33 0.33 21.16
N THR A 19 11.89 1.59 21.24
CA THR A 19 11.98 2.54 20.13
C THR A 19 13.44 2.76 19.73
N THR A 20 14.29 2.97 20.74
CA THR A 20 15.74 3.14 20.54
C THR A 20 16.36 1.90 19.90
N LEU A 21 16.04 0.70 20.41
CA LEU A 21 16.53 -0.56 19.84
C LEU A 21 16.01 -0.80 18.41
N SER A 22 14.75 -0.49 18.14
CA SER A 22 14.16 -0.64 16.80
C SER A 22 14.85 0.21 15.74
N TYR A 23 15.41 1.35 16.14
CA TYR A 23 16.11 2.27 15.25
C TYR A 23 17.56 1.85 14.96
N TYR A 24 18.25 1.26 15.94
CA TYR A 24 19.67 0.90 15.79
C TYR A 24 19.85 -0.39 14.98
N ARG A 25 20.33 -0.24 13.73
CA ARG A 25 20.62 -1.37 12.84
C ARG A 25 21.66 -2.36 13.37
N SER A 26 22.53 -1.95 14.29
CA SER A 26 23.54 -2.82 14.90
C SER A 26 23.02 -3.64 16.09
N ALA A 27 21.80 -3.38 16.57
CA ALA A 27 21.18 -4.04 17.71
C ALA A 27 19.80 -4.58 17.30
N GLN A 28 19.76 -5.32 16.19
CA GLN A 28 18.51 -5.84 15.63
C GLN A 28 17.90 -6.89 16.54
N ILE A 29 16.62 -6.68 16.85
CA ILE A 29 15.78 -7.65 17.55
C ILE A 29 15.27 -8.64 16.51
N ASP A 30 15.60 -9.92 16.69
CA ASP A 30 14.97 -11.02 15.96
C ASP A 30 13.58 -11.26 16.56
N LEU A 31 12.55 -10.84 15.83
CA LEU A 31 11.16 -10.92 16.28
C LEU A 31 10.69 -12.36 16.46
N LYS A 32 11.30 -13.33 15.75
CA LYS A 32 10.97 -14.74 15.87
C LYS A 32 11.34 -15.30 17.24
N GLN A 33 12.41 -14.78 17.85
CA GLN A 33 12.83 -15.17 19.19
C GLN A 33 12.01 -14.49 20.30
N CYS A 34 11.27 -13.42 19.99
CA CYS A 34 10.45 -12.70 20.93
C CYS A 34 9.00 -12.54 20.46
N GLY A 35 8.36 -13.63 20.02
CA GLY A 35 6.99 -13.56 19.48
C GLY A 35 5.95 -12.97 20.44
N ASP A 36 6.05 -13.28 21.73
CA ASP A 36 5.20 -12.69 22.78
C ASP A 36 5.30 -11.15 22.84
N LEU A 37 6.44 -10.57 22.47
CA LEU A 37 6.59 -9.11 22.41
C LEU A 37 5.72 -8.54 21.29
N VAL A 38 5.74 -9.18 20.12
CA VAL A 38 4.97 -8.73 18.95
C VAL A 38 3.47 -8.78 19.23
N ASP A 39 2.99 -9.83 19.91
CA ASP A 39 1.60 -9.92 20.35
C ASP A 39 1.20 -8.78 21.29
N VAL A 40 2.07 -8.40 22.23
CA VAL A 40 1.82 -7.25 23.12
C VAL A 40 1.77 -5.94 22.36
N LEU A 41 2.67 -5.74 21.41
CA LEU A 41 2.68 -4.55 20.57
C LEU A 41 1.38 -4.47 19.74
N PHE A 42 0.89 -5.60 19.21
CA PHE A 42 -0.41 -5.64 18.55
C PHE A 42 -1.56 -5.34 19.50
N ASP A 43 -1.55 -5.88 20.72
CA ASP A 43 -2.58 -5.57 21.72
C ASP A 43 -2.64 -4.07 22.01
N MET A 44 -1.48 -3.40 22.13
CA MET A 44 -1.42 -1.94 22.33
C MET A 44 -1.95 -1.14 21.14
N ILE A 45 -1.67 -1.57 19.90
CA ILE A 45 -2.27 -0.96 18.69
C ILE A 45 -3.78 -1.14 18.72
N LEU A 46 -4.25 -2.36 18.99
CA LEU A 46 -5.66 -2.68 19.00
C LEU A 46 -6.41 -1.97 20.11
N GLU A 47 -5.80 -1.73 21.27
CA GLU A 47 -6.39 -0.93 22.35
C GLU A 47 -6.78 0.47 21.86
N TYR A 48 -5.89 1.15 21.12
CA TYR A 48 -6.22 2.44 20.50
C TYR A 48 -7.29 2.30 19.42
N VAL A 49 -7.16 1.32 18.52
CA VAL A 49 -8.13 1.08 17.44
C VAL A 49 -9.53 0.82 18.01
N ASP A 50 -9.64 0.00 19.05
CA ASP A 50 -10.89 -0.31 19.75
C ASP A 50 -11.45 0.90 20.50
N HIS A 51 -10.58 1.75 21.04
CA HIS A 51 -10.98 3.00 21.69
C HIS A 51 -11.62 3.98 20.69
N VAL A 52 -11.00 4.18 19.52
CA VAL A 52 -11.48 5.15 18.52
C VAL A 52 -12.51 4.57 17.56
N SER A 53 -12.42 3.29 17.22
CA SER A 53 -13.26 2.59 16.25
C SER A 53 -13.81 1.30 16.88
N PRO A 54 -14.61 1.42 17.98
CA PRO A 54 -15.11 0.27 18.71
C PRO A 54 -15.93 -0.62 17.80
N VAL A 55 -15.64 -1.90 17.88
CA VAL A 55 -16.25 -2.94 17.06
C VAL A 55 -17.53 -3.40 17.75
N ASN A 56 -18.67 -2.78 17.40
CA ASN A 56 -19.97 -3.16 17.98
C ASN A 56 -20.55 -4.44 17.34
N GLU A 57 -20.05 -4.88 16.19
CA GLU A 57 -20.53 -6.06 15.47
C GLU A 57 -19.36 -7.00 15.17
N LYS A 58 -19.60 -8.31 15.19
CA LYS A 58 -18.59 -9.31 14.79
C LYS A 58 -18.07 -8.93 13.41
N ILE A 59 -16.82 -8.49 13.36
CA ILE A 59 -16.10 -8.20 12.14
C ILE A 59 -16.08 -9.48 11.30
N THR A 60 -16.90 -9.51 10.26
CA THR A 60 -16.69 -10.41 9.13
C THR A 60 -15.95 -9.64 8.04
N GLU A 61 -15.15 -10.34 7.25
CA GLU A 61 -14.41 -9.76 6.14
C GLU A 61 -15.33 -9.02 5.15
N GLU A 62 -16.60 -9.42 5.06
CA GLU A 62 -17.65 -8.75 4.28
C GLU A 62 -18.06 -7.38 4.85
N ILE A 63 -18.28 -7.28 6.17
CA ILE A 63 -18.70 -6.02 6.84
C ILE A 63 -17.59 -4.97 6.77
N ILE A 64 -16.36 -5.43 6.95
CA ILE A 64 -15.17 -4.61 6.79
C ILE A 64 -15.17 -3.90 5.43
N SER A 65 -15.42 -4.68 4.39
CA SER A 65 -15.24 -4.28 3.00
C SER A 65 -16.27 -3.22 2.54
N GLN A 66 -17.37 -3.02 3.29
CA GLN A 66 -18.42 -2.04 3.01
C GLN A 66 -18.13 -0.65 3.62
N ARG A 67 -17.07 -0.50 4.43
CA ARG A 67 -16.72 0.78 5.05
C ARG A 67 -16.18 1.75 4.01
N LYS A 68 -16.73 2.96 4.00
CA LYS A 68 -16.19 4.08 3.20
C LYS A 68 -15.01 4.70 3.94
N PHE A 69 -13.93 4.96 3.21
CA PHE A 69 -12.73 5.62 3.74
C PHE A 69 -12.69 7.07 3.26
N LYS A 70 -12.25 7.99 4.13
CA LYS A 70 -11.74 9.28 3.64
C LYS A 70 -10.49 9.01 2.82
N SER A 71 -10.36 9.64 1.67
CA SER A 71 -9.17 9.50 0.81
C SER A 71 -7.93 10.08 1.49
N TYR A 72 -6.74 9.68 1.05
CA TYR A 72 -5.47 10.28 1.47
C TYR A 72 -5.52 11.80 1.29
N ARG A 73 -6.04 12.26 0.15
CA ARG A 73 -6.19 13.68 -0.17
C ARG A 73 -7.09 14.41 0.84
N GLU A 74 -8.24 13.82 1.16
CA GLU A 74 -9.17 14.40 2.16
C GLU A 74 -8.54 14.44 3.55
N LEU A 75 -7.90 13.35 3.98
CA LEU A 75 -7.22 13.29 5.28
C LEU A 75 -6.05 14.28 5.35
N TYR A 76 -5.29 14.43 4.26
CA TYR A 76 -4.22 15.42 4.16
C TYR A 76 -4.76 16.84 4.31
N GLN A 77 -5.82 17.19 3.58
CA GLN A 77 -6.46 18.51 3.69
C GLN A 77 -7.00 18.78 5.10
N LEU A 78 -7.69 17.81 5.70
CA LEU A 78 -8.19 17.92 7.08
C LEU A 78 -7.04 18.03 8.08
N SER A 79 -5.97 17.26 7.92
CA SER A 79 -4.81 17.33 8.81
C SER A 79 -4.13 18.71 8.75
N LYS A 80 -4.07 19.31 7.56
CA LYS A 80 -3.56 20.69 7.39
C LYS A 80 -4.44 21.70 8.11
N GLN A 81 -5.77 21.59 7.97
CA GLN A 81 -6.73 22.44 8.69
C GLN A 81 -6.58 22.28 10.21
N GLU A 82 -6.47 21.04 10.71
CA GLU A 82 -6.23 20.77 12.12
C GLU A 82 -4.94 21.43 12.62
N CYS A 83 -3.83 21.33 11.88
CA CYS A 83 -2.57 21.98 12.23
C CYS A 83 -2.67 23.51 12.27
N GLU A 84 -3.43 24.11 11.36
CA GLU A 84 -3.70 25.56 11.34
C GLU A 84 -4.57 25.97 12.55
N GLU A 85 -5.60 25.20 12.91
CA GLU A 85 -6.44 25.42 14.10
C GLU A 85 -5.66 25.25 15.42
N PHE A 86 -4.72 24.30 15.49
CA PHE A 86 -3.91 24.06 16.69
C PHE A 86 -2.93 25.20 17.00
N ALA A 87 -2.46 25.92 15.98
CA ALA A 87 -1.60 27.09 16.17
C ALA A 87 -2.33 28.20 16.95
N ASP A 88 -3.66 28.28 16.82
CA ASP A 88 -4.48 29.30 17.49
C ASP A 88 -4.90 28.89 18.92
N VAL A 89 -4.90 27.58 19.26
CA VAL A 89 -5.41 27.03 20.55
C VAL A 89 -4.28 26.62 21.51
N ALA A 90 -3.03 26.45 21.04
CA ALA A 90 -1.89 26.01 21.86
C ALA A 90 -1.50 26.95 23.02
N LEU A 91 -2.15 28.11 23.15
CA LEU A 91 -1.95 29.05 24.26
C LEU A 91 -2.84 28.74 25.49
N GLU A 92 -3.89 27.92 25.38
CA GLU A 92 -4.88 27.78 26.47
C GLU A 92 -4.89 26.41 27.18
N ASP A 93 -4.49 25.31 26.53
CA ASP A 93 -4.73 23.93 27.05
C ASP A 93 -3.47 23.16 27.52
N ALA A 94 -2.31 23.81 27.65
CA ALA A 94 -1.09 23.18 28.17
C ALA A 94 -1.17 22.76 29.66
N ALA A 95 -2.30 23.05 30.32
CA ALA A 95 -2.59 22.59 31.66
C ALA A 95 -3.76 21.59 31.60
N ILE A 96 -3.58 20.41 32.24
CA ILE A 96 -4.62 19.44 32.59
C ILE A 96 -4.82 18.29 31.58
N SER A 97 -3.85 17.37 31.49
CA SER A 97 -4.19 15.95 31.59
C SER A 97 -3.07 15.17 32.28
N GLY A 98 -3.42 14.45 33.36
CA GLY A 98 -2.48 13.65 34.16
C GLY A 98 -2.12 12.30 33.54
N ASP A 99 -2.25 12.17 32.21
CA ASP A 99 -1.88 10.97 31.48
C ASP A 99 -0.47 11.14 30.92
N VAL A 100 0.47 10.39 31.51
CA VAL A 100 1.91 10.47 31.25
C VAL A 100 2.26 10.06 29.81
N LEU A 101 1.37 9.34 29.11
CA LEU A 101 1.43 9.13 27.66
C LEU A 101 0.03 8.76 27.11
N PRO A 102 -0.64 9.64 26.35
CA PRO A 102 -1.94 9.36 25.75
C PRO A 102 -1.95 8.10 24.86
N LEU A 103 -3.10 7.41 24.77
CA LEU A 103 -3.24 6.15 24.03
C LEU A 103 -2.88 6.27 22.53
N HIS A 104 -3.16 7.42 21.91
CA HIS A 104 -2.79 7.69 20.52
C HIS A 104 -1.26 7.74 20.31
N GLU A 105 -0.52 8.38 21.23
CA GLU A 105 0.95 8.44 21.20
C GLU A 105 1.56 7.06 21.43
N GLN A 106 0.96 6.24 22.30
CA GLN A 106 1.37 4.84 22.47
C GLN A 106 1.20 4.06 21.16
N CYS A 107 0.03 4.15 20.51
CA CYS A 107 -0.21 3.48 19.24
C CYS A 107 0.78 3.93 18.15
N TRP A 108 1.08 5.22 18.06
CA TRP A 108 2.06 5.74 17.12
C TRP A 108 3.48 5.27 17.40
N CYS A 109 3.88 5.27 18.67
CA CYS A 109 5.17 4.75 19.10
C CYS A 109 5.32 3.29 18.66
N VAL A 110 4.29 2.47 18.93
CA VAL A 110 4.28 1.06 18.59
C VAL A 110 4.23 0.81 17.07
N ILE A 111 3.38 1.49 16.31
CA ILE A 111 3.34 1.29 14.85
C ILE A 111 4.66 1.70 14.19
N ASN A 112 5.33 2.74 14.71
CA ASN A 112 6.65 3.15 14.22
C ASN A 112 7.72 2.10 14.58
N MET A 113 7.64 1.46 15.75
CA MET A 113 8.50 0.31 16.06
C MET A 113 8.28 -0.85 15.08
N ILE A 114 7.03 -1.21 14.79
CA ILE A 114 6.71 -2.24 13.79
C ILE A 114 7.24 -1.85 12.40
N ARG A 115 7.08 -0.58 12.00
CA ARG A 115 7.67 -0.03 10.78
C ARG A 115 9.19 -0.17 10.78
N ASN A 116 9.87 0.16 11.87
CA ASN A 116 11.31 -0.01 11.99
C ASN A 116 11.74 -1.48 11.86
N PHE A 117 11.04 -2.39 12.54
CA PHE A 117 11.31 -3.83 12.44
C PHE A 117 11.00 -4.42 11.05
N SER A 118 10.14 -3.77 10.26
CA SER A 118 9.86 -4.18 8.89
C SER A 118 11.00 -3.85 7.93
N PHE A 119 11.96 -2.97 8.27
CA PHE A 119 13.12 -2.76 7.42
C PHE A 119 14.10 -3.94 7.49
N THR A 120 14.78 -4.19 6.37
CA THR A 120 15.68 -5.34 6.16
C THR A 120 16.74 -5.50 7.25
N ASN A 121 16.84 -6.72 7.78
CA ASN A 121 18.00 -7.26 8.48
C ASN A 121 18.82 -8.15 7.52
N ASP A 122 20.06 -8.49 7.88
CA ASP A 122 21.01 -9.21 7.00
C ASP A 122 20.44 -10.52 6.41
N ASN A 123 19.42 -11.12 7.05
CA ASN A 123 18.78 -12.37 6.63
C ASN A 123 17.28 -12.26 6.27
N ASN A 124 16.67 -11.07 6.25
CA ASN A 124 15.22 -10.84 6.07
C ASN A 124 14.28 -11.62 7.04
N GLU A 125 14.78 -12.13 8.16
CA GLU A 125 14.01 -12.98 9.10
C GLU A 125 12.77 -12.28 9.67
N ASN A 126 12.87 -10.97 9.92
CA ASN A 126 11.74 -10.19 10.43
C ASN A 126 10.65 -9.99 9.37
N HIS A 127 10.99 -10.01 8.07
CA HIS A 127 10.00 -9.87 6.99
C HIS A 127 9.08 -11.07 6.96
N GLU A 128 9.67 -12.27 6.90
CA GLU A 128 8.92 -13.52 6.87
C GLU A 128 8.12 -13.71 8.16
N TYR A 129 8.74 -13.43 9.32
CA TYR A 129 8.05 -13.54 10.61
C TYR A 129 6.83 -12.62 10.70
N LEU A 130 6.98 -11.32 10.39
CA LEU A 130 5.84 -10.37 10.42
C LEU A 130 4.77 -10.77 9.41
N ALA A 131 5.16 -11.08 8.17
CA ALA A 131 4.22 -11.38 7.10
C ALA A 131 3.40 -12.66 7.34
N THR A 132 3.99 -13.65 8.00
CA THR A 132 3.33 -14.93 8.33
C THR A 132 2.68 -14.95 9.71
N HIS A 133 2.87 -13.91 10.53
CA HIS A 133 2.28 -13.85 11.85
C HIS A 133 0.74 -13.81 11.77
N PRO A 134 0.02 -14.73 12.45
CA PRO A 134 -1.43 -14.92 12.25
C PRO A 134 -2.28 -13.66 12.46
N ARG A 135 -1.85 -12.77 13.36
CA ARG A 135 -2.57 -11.54 13.73
C ARG A 135 -2.16 -10.32 12.92
N PHE A 136 -1.02 -10.35 12.25
CA PHE A 136 -0.37 -9.14 11.76
C PHE A 136 -1.20 -8.41 10.72
N LEU A 137 -1.62 -9.12 9.66
CA LEU A 137 -2.44 -8.51 8.62
C LEU A 137 -3.78 -8.03 9.20
N THR A 138 -4.42 -8.80 10.07
CA THR A 138 -5.66 -8.37 10.74
C THR A 138 -5.47 -7.06 11.51
N VAL A 139 -4.37 -6.91 12.25
CA VAL A 139 -4.07 -5.68 13.00
C VAL A 139 -3.87 -4.50 12.05
N LEU A 140 -3.06 -4.66 10.99
CA LEU A 140 -2.85 -3.60 10.00
C LEU A 140 -4.16 -3.20 9.32
N MET A 141 -4.98 -4.17 8.91
CA MET A 141 -6.27 -3.90 8.30
C MET A 141 -7.18 -3.13 9.29
N ARG A 142 -7.23 -3.55 10.56
CA ARG A 142 -7.98 -2.81 11.61
C ARG A 142 -7.53 -1.36 11.78
N VAL A 143 -6.22 -1.07 11.64
CA VAL A 143 -5.68 0.30 11.62
C VAL A 143 -6.17 1.07 10.38
N LEU A 144 -6.18 0.45 9.21
CA LEU A 144 -6.69 1.08 7.98
C LEU A 144 -8.18 1.42 8.08
N TYR A 145 -8.97 0.59 8.77
CA TYR A 145 -10.40 0.84 9.03
C TYR A 145 -10.69 1.83 10.15
N ILE A 146 -9.67 2.54 10.65
CA ILE A 146 -9.93 3.78 11.39
C ILE A 146 -10.47 4.79 10.36
N GLY A 147 -11.79 4.75 10.15
CA GLY A 147 -12.46 5.48 9.09
C GLY A 147 -13.99 5.49 9.22
N TYR A 148 -14.54 6.68 9.00
CA TYR A 148 -15.92 7.14 8.90
C TYR A 148 -16.92 6.77 10.01
N ASP A 149 -16.88 7.57 11.06
CA ASP A 149 -18.10 8.09 11.67
C ASP A 149 -17.77 9.55 12.03
N ASP A 150 -18.34 10.54 11.33
CA ASP A 150 -18.24 11.97 11.69
C ASP A 150 -18.94 12.27 13.05
N SER A 151 -19.51 11.23 13.67
CA SER A 151 -20.06 11.30 14.99
C SER A 151 -18.94 11.31 16.03
N PHE A 152 -18.75 12.47 16.67
CA PHE A 152 -18.22 12.53 18.02
C PHE A 152 -18.94 11.46 18.86
N LYS A 153 -18.25 10.36 19.20
CA LYS A 153 -18.78 9.43 20.21
C LYS A 153 -18.57 10.09 21.57
N LEU A 154 -19.62 10.75 22.05
CA LEU A 154 -19.73 11.23 23.41
C LEU A 154 -19.82 10.00 24.32
N TYR A 155 -18.70 9.60 24.93
CA TYR A 155 -18.76 8.60 26.00
C TYR A 155 -19.27 9.27 27.28
N LYS A 156 -20.32 8.69 27.86
CA LYS A 156 -20.64 8.88 29.27
C LYS A 156 -19.85 7.82 30.03
N GLU A 157 -18.80 8.21 30.75
CA GLU A 157 -18.25 7.34 31.80
C GLU A 157 -19.38 7.13 32.83
N ASN A 158 -19.91 5.90 32.90
CA ASN A 158 -20.70 5.48 34.04
C ASN A 158 -19.74 4.85 35.06
N ASP A 159 -19.60 5.55 36.19
CA ASP A 159 -19.15 5.11 37.52
C ASP A 159 -17.81 4.36 37.66
N ILE A 160 -16.82 5.10 38.17
CA ILE A 160 -15.94 4.59 39.24
C ILE A 160 -15.81 5.69 40.32
N GLY A 161 -16.61 5.59 41.38
CA GLY A 161 -16.43 6.36 42.62
C GLY A 161 -17.73 6.90 43.23
N PRO A 162 -18.02 6.63 44.52
CA PRO A 162 -19.23 7.11 45.19
C PRO A 162 -19.24 8.60 45.52
N ASP A 163 -18.21 9.36 45.14
CA ASP A 163 -18.13 10.80 45.44
C ASP A 163 -17.73 11.60 44.20
N VAL A 164 -18.51 12.64 43.93
CA VAL A 164 -18.42 13.62 42.82
C VAL A 164 -18.98 13.15 41.47
N LYS A 165 -20.27 13.43 41.25
CA LYS A 165 -20.96 13.43 39.95
C LYS A 165 -20.43 14.52 39.01
N THR A 166 -19.18 14.47 38.60
CA THR A 166 -18.72 15.20 37.41
C THR A 166 -19.02 14.35 36.19
N LYS A 167 -20.14 14.62 35.52
CA LYS A 167 -20.42 14.14 34.15
C LYS A 167 -19.41 14.78 33.19
N ARG A 168 -18.16 14.33 33.19
CA ARG A 168 -17.19 14.70 32.16
C ARG A 168 -17.48 13.86 30.93
N ILE A 169 -18.13 14.47 29.95
CA ILE A 169 -18.24 13.87 28.63
C ILE A 169 -16.87 13.98 27.99
N LYS A 170 -16.11 12.88 27.91
CA LYS A 170 -14.88 12.85 27.11
C LYS A 170 -15.29 12.59 25.66
N ALA A 171 -15.15 13.63 24.83
CA ALA A 171 -15.26 13.49 23.39
C ALA A 171 -13.96 12.87 22.86
N ILE A 172 -14.01 11.67 22.30
CA ILE A 172 -12.86 11.09 21.60
C ILE A 172 -12.81 11.74 20.21
N ARG A 173 -11.91 12.72 20.04
CA ARG A 173 -11.66 13.34 18.72
C ARG A 173 -10.71 12.45 17.95
N LYS A 174 -11.21 11.83 16.87
CA LYS A 174 -10.37 11.20 15.84
C LYS A 174 -9.70 12.32 15.04
N LYS A 175 -8.41 12.58 15.26
CA LYS A 175 -7.69 13.58 14.46
C LYS A 175 -7.40 13.00 13.08
N ALA A 176 -7.64 13.78 12.03
CA ALA A 176 -7.29 13.41 10.68
C ALA A 176 -5.78 13.18 10.54
N TYR A 177 -4.96 13.97 11.25
CA TYR A 177 -3.52 13.76 11.33
C TYR A 177 -3.14 12.34 11.82
N ASP A 178 -3.75 11.87 12.90
CA ASP A 178 -3.49 10.53 13.45
C ASP A 178 -3.82 9.42 12.45
N ILE A 179 -4.98 9.51 11.79
CA ILE A 179 -5.40 8.51 10.81
C ILE A 179 -4.44 8.52 9.61
N LEU A 180 -4.03 9.71 9.15
CA LEU A 180 -3.14 9.85 8.02
C LEU A 180 -1.77 9.22 8.29
N GLU A 181 -1.15 9.53 9.43
CA GLU A 181 0.18 8.99 9.81
C GLU A 181 0.15 7.47 10.06
N LEU A 182 -0.94 6.96 10.62
CA LEU A 182 -1.15 5.52 10.75
C LEU A 182 -1.21 4.83 9.38
N ARG A 183 -1.96 5.38 8.41
CA ARG A 183 -2.04 4.82 7.05
C ARG A 183 -0.72 4.86 6.30
N LYS A 184 0.02 5.97 6.41
CA LYS A 184 1.37 6.09 5.85
C LYS A 184 2.31 5.03 6.44
N SER A 185 2.24 4.81 7.75
CA SER A 185 3.04 3.79 8.43
C SER A 185 2.69 2.38 7.95
N VAL A 186 1.40 2.06 7.82
CA VAL A 186 0.94 0.77 7.28
C VAL A 186 1.42 0.57 5.85
N LEU A 187 1.34 1.59 4.99
CA LEU A 187 1.82 1.49 3.60
C LEU A 187 3.31 1.17 3.53
N ILE A 188 4.13 1.82 4.35
CA ILE A 188 5.59 1.58 4.39
C ILE A 188 5.91 0.21 4.99
N ILE A 189 5.18 -0.21 6.02
CA ILE A 189 5.31 -1.58 6.55
C ILE A 189 5.04 -2.59 5.42
N LEU A 190 3.93 -2.42 4.68
CA LEU A 190 3.57 -3.29 3.57
C LEU A 190 4.62 -3.24 2.46
N SER A 191 5.16 -2.08 2.09
CA SER A 191 6.14 -1.98 0.99
C SER A 191 7.39 -2.79 1.28
N ASN A 192 7.79 -2.87 2.55
CA ASN A 192 8.96 -3.64 2.97
C ASN A 192 8.73 -5.16 2.90
N ILE A 193 7.53 -5.66 3.22
CA ILE A 193 7.28 -7.10 3.43
C ILE A 193 6.30 -7.73 2.43
N ALA A 194 5.68 -6.95 1.53
CA ALA A 194 4.56 -7.38 0.68
C ALA A 194 4.83 -8.66 -0.13
N ALA A 195 6.09 -8.94 -0.49
CA ALA A 195 6.47 -10.16 -1.21
C ALA A 195 6.19 -11.44 -0.40
N TYR A 196 6.13 -11.35 0.92
CA TYR A 196 5.89 -12.47 1.85
C TYR A 196 4.46 -12.52 2.38
N VAL A 197 3.66 -11.47 2.17
CA VAL A 197 2.33 -11.35 2.78
C VAL A 197 1.32 -12.20 2.00
N PRO A 198 0.72 -13.24 2.61
CA PRO A 198 -0.37 -13.98 2.00
C PRO A 198 -1.69 -13.22 2.14
N LEU A 199 -2.50 -13.19 1.07
CA LEU A 199 -3.84 -12.61 1.12
C LEU A 199 -4.88 -13.67 1.56
N PRO A 200 -5.48 -13.53 2.75
CA PRO A 200 -6.34 -14.56 3.34
C PRO A 200 -7.70 -14.65 2.67
N SER A 201 -8.16 -13.60 1.97
CA SER A 201 -9.44 -13.57 1.25
C SER A 201 -9.46 -12.52 0.13
N ILE A 202 -10.50 -12.61 -0.71
CA ILE A 202 -10.78 -11.64 -1.78
C ILE A 202 -11.12 -10.27 -1.17
N TYR A 203 -11.81 -10.23 -0.03
CA TYR A 203 -12.18 -8.98 0.64
C TYR A 203 -10.95 -8.20 1.10
N VAL A 204 -9.97 -8.88 1.70
CA VAL A 204 -8.71 -8.25 2.12
C VAL A 204 -7.92 -7.77 0.89
N ALA A 205 -7.89 -8.56 -0.19
CA ALA A 205 -7.26 -8.14 -1.44
C ALA A 205 -7.90 -6.87 -2.00
N ARG A 206 -9.24 -6.80 -2.01
CA ARG A 206 -10.00 -5.64 -2.49
C ARG A 206 -9.68 -4.39 -1.69
N ASP A 207 -9.72 -4.47 -0.37
CA ASP A 207 -9.51 -3.30 0.49
C ASP A 207 -8.07 -2.78 0.41
N LEU A 208 -7.09 -3.68 0.23
CA LEU A 208 -5.71 -3.28 -0.07
C LEU A 208 -5.60 -2.61 -1.44
N LEU A 209 -6.28 -3.10 -2.49
CA LEU A 209 -6.29 -2.42 -3.79
C LEU A 209 -6.88 -1.01 -3.69
N ILE A 210 -7.96 -0.83 -2.92
CA ILE A 210 -8.58 0.48 -2.71
C ILE A 210 -7.61 1.42 -2.00
N LEU A 211 -6.94 0.95 -0.94
CA LEU A 211 -5.92 1.73 -0.23
C LEU A 211 -4.76 2.12 -1.16
N ILE A 212 -4.24 1.16 -1.92
CA ILE A 212 -3.11 1.39 -2.83
C ILE A 212 -3.52 2.41 -3.91
N ALA A 213 -4.70 2.26 -4.50
CA ALA A 213 -5.23 3.22 -5.49
C ALA A 213 -5.37 4.63 -4.90
N ASP A 214 -5.84 4.76 -3.66
CA ASP A 214 -5.97 6.04 -2.96
C ASP A 214 -4.61 6.76 -2.80
N PHE A 215 -3.54 6.02 -2.53
CA PHE A 215 -2.18 6.58 -2.50
C PHE A 215 -1.61 6.85 -3.90
N ILE A 216 -1.92 6.03 -4.90
CA ILE A 216 -1.48 6.27 -6.30
C ILE A 216 -2.14 7.52 -6.88
N ASP A 217 -3.43 7.75 -6.62
CA ASP A 217 -4.17 8.93 -7.07
C ASP A 217 -3.83 10.19 -6.24
N SER A 218 -3.00 10.05 -5.20
CA SER A 218 -2.54 11.19 -4.42
C SER A 218 -1.56 12.04 -5.23
N MET A 219 -1.58 13.36 -4.97
CA MET A 219 -0.60 14.30 -5.56
C MET A 219 0.79 14.22 -4.87
N ASP A 220 1.03 13.15 -4.09
CA ASP A 220 2.26 12.93 -3.34
C ASP A 220 3.12 11.90 -4.06
N ASP A 221 4.15 12.40 -4.75
CA ASP A 221 5.05 11.58 -5.55
C ASP A 221 5.76 10.51 -4.71
N TYR A 222 5.97 10.71 -3.40
CA TYR A 222 6.66 9.71 -2.59
C TYR A 222 5.75 8.52 -2.25
N TYR A 223 4.56 8.78 -1.71
CA TYR A 223 3.68 7.68 -1.27
C TYR A 223 3.02 6.93 -2.43
N SER A 224 2.80 7.59 -3.57
CA SER A 224 2.35 6.91 -4.79
C SER A 224 3.36 5.85 -5.26
N GLN A 225 4.66 6.09 -5.14
CA GLN A 225 5.72 5.12 -5.46
C GLN A 225 5.73 3.95 -4.50
N VAL A 226 5.64 4.24 -3.20
CA VAL A 226 5.57 3.19 -2.16
C VAL A 226 4.34 2.32 -2.39
N ALA A 227 3.20 2.91 -2.75
CA ALA A 227 1.98 2.16 -3.06
C ALA A 227 2.14 1.28 -4.30
N LEU A 228 2.77 1.78 -5.37
CA LEU A 228 3.08 1.00 -6.56
C LEU A 228 4.00 -0.19 -6.23
N GLU A 229 5.03 0.02 -5.41
CA GLU A 229 5.93 -1.03 -4.93
C GLU A 229 5.18 -2.11 -4.14
N VAL A 230 4.25 -1.73 -3.25
CA VAL A 230 3.41 -2.67 -2.51
C VAL A 230 2.67 -3.60 -3.48
N PHE A 231 1.97 -3.04 -4.48
CA PHE A 231 1.21 -3.85 -5.42
C PHE A 231 2.11 -4.74 -6.27
N ALA A 232 3.22 -4.20 -6.79
CA ALA A 232 4.16 -4.95 -7.61
C ALA A 232 4.69 -6.17 -6.86
N LYS A 233 5.05 -6.03 -5.58
CA LYS A 233 5.53 -7.14 -4.73
C LYS A 233 4.42 -8.12 -4.34
N LEU A 234 3.26 -7.60 -3.90
CA LEU A 234 2.14 -8.42 -3.46
C LEU A 234 1.61 -9.34 -4.58
N SER A 235 1.63 -8.84 -5.81
CA SER A 235 1.15 -9.54 -7.01
C SER A 235 2.17 -10.50 -7.64
N VAL A 236 3.34 -10.72 -7.02
CA VAL A 236 4.31 -11.75 -7.45
C VAL A 236 3.81 -13.16 -7.11
N SER A 237 3.15 -13.34 -5.97
CA SER A 237 2.60 -14.63 -5.55
C SER A 237 1.39 -15.03 -6.40
N TYR A 238 1.35 -16.28 -6.86
CA TYR A 238 0.21 -16.81 -7.63
C TYR A 238 -1.08 -16.83 -6.81
N ASP A 239 -1.01 -17.18 -5.52
CA ASP A 239 -2.19 -17.26 -4.66
C ASP A 239 -2.77 -15.86 -4.40
N ASN A 240 -1.90 -14.89 -4.11
CA ASN A 240 -2.32 -13.49 -3.98
C ASN A 240 -2.95 -12.99 -5.28
N ARG A 241 -2.34 -13.36 -6.40
CA ARG A 241 -2.89 -13.09 -7.72
C ARG A 241 -4.32 -13.63 -7.86
N GLN A 242 -4.58 -14.89 -7.54
CA GLN A 242 -5.93 -15.45 -7.59
C GLN A 242 -6.93 -14.67 -6.72
N ARG A 243 -6.52 -14.20 -5.53
CA ARG A 243 -7.38 -13.38 -4.66
C ARG A 243 -7.68 -11.99 -5.25
N ILE A 244 -6.66 -11.33 -5.81
CA ILE A 244 -6.78 -10.05 -6.50
C ILE A 244 -7.70 -10.20 -7.72
N GLY A 245 -7.48 -11.23 -8.56
CA GLY A 245 -8.30 -11.50 -9.74
C GLY A 245 -9.75 -11.88 -9.42
N GLY A 246 -10.03 -12.32 -8.19
CA GLY A 246 -11.38 -12.59 -7.68
C GLY A 246 -12.14 -11.35 -7.22
N CYS A 247 -11.50 -10.18 -7.15
CA CYS A 247 -12.17 -8.92 -6.81
C CYS A 247 -13.22 -8.54 -7.87
N ASP A 248 -14.18 -7.69 -7.48
CA ASP A 248 -15.17 -7.20 -8.43
C ASP A 248 -14.53 -6.38 -9.56
N GLU A 249 -15.14 -6.47 -10.72
CA GLU A 249 -14.64 -5.87 -11.94
C GLU A 249 -14.50 -4.34 -11.83
N SER A 250 -15.41 -3.66 -11.12
CA SER A 250 -15.32 -2.22 -10.89
C SER A 250 -14.04 -1.83 -10.15
N THR A 251 -13.68 -2.55 -9.09
CA THR A 251 -12.45 -2.30 -8.33
C THR A 251 -11.23 -2.54 -9.20
N LEU A 252 -11.21 -3.64 -9.96
CA LEU A 252 -10.11 -3.97 -10.85
C LEU A 252 -9.90 -2.93 -11.96
N ILE A 253 -10.98 -2.50 -12.62
CA ILE A 253 -10.90 -1.47 -13.67
C ILE A 253 -10.46 -0.13 -13.08
N SER A 254 -11.01 0.26 -11.93
CA SER A 254 -10.62 1.49 -11.24
C SER A 254 -9.12 1.48 -10.92
N PHE A 255 -8.63 0.40 -10.33
CA PHE A 255 -7.22 0.22 -10.00
C PHE A 255 -6.32 0.25 -11.24
N PHE A 256 -6.69 -0.47 -12.29
CA PHE A 256 -5.95 -0.47 -13.55
C PHE A 256 -5.84 0.93 -14.15
N ASN A 257 -6.92 1.71 -14.12
CA ASN A 257 -6.91 3.09 -14.61
C ASN A 257 -5.96 3.98 -13.81
N CYS A 258 -5.85 3.79 -12.49
CA CYS A 258 -4.85 4.48 -11.66
C CYS A 258 -3.42 4.16 -12.15
N LEU A 259 -3.11 2.88 -12.40
CA LEU A 259 -1.80 2.50 -12.96
C LEU A 259 -1.53 3.13 -14.33
N VAL A 260 -2.53 3.16 -15.22
CA VAL A 260 -2.39 3.77 -16.56
C VAL A 260 -2.13 5.28 -16.50
N GLN A 261 -2.58 5.96 -15.45
CA GLN A 261 -2.27 7.38 -15.24
C GLN A 261 -0.80 7.62 -14.88
N MET A 262 -0.14 6.64 -14.25
CA MET A 262 1.30 6.69 -13.95
C MET A 262 2.19 6.47 -15.19
N LEU A 263 1.64 5.96 -16.31
CA LEU A 263 2.43 5.77 -17.52
C LEU A 263 2.94 7.12 -18.07
N PRO A 264 4.23 7.20 -18.47
CA PRO A 264 4.79 8.40 -19.08
C PRO A 264 3.95 8.90 -20.26
N LYS A 265 3.60 10.19 -20.25
CA LYS A 265 2.80 10.82 -21.31
C LYS A 265 3.62 11.22 -22.54
N GLY A 266 4.96 11.24 -22.45
CA GLY A 266 5.86 11.64 -23.55
C GLY A 266 7.22 10.95 -23.48
N GLU A 267 7.89 10.89 -24.65
CA GLU A 267 9.13 10.13 -24.86
C GLU A 267 10.33 10.69 -24.06
N ASN A 268 10.38 12.01 -23.88
CA ASN A 268 11.42 12.68 -23.09
C ASN A 268 11.42 12.26 -21.61
N ASN A 269 10.26 11.86 -21.08
CA ASN A 269 10.12 11.41 -19.69
C ASN A 269 10.65 9.99 -19.46
N ILE A 270 10.91 9.24 -20.53
CA ILE A 270 11.39 7.84 -20.47
C ILE A 270 12.93 7.81 -20.49
N ILE A 271 13.57 8.70 -21.26
CA ILE A 271 15.02 8.62 -21.55
C ILE A 271 15.85 9.63 -20.75
N THR A 272 15.36 10.85 -20.52
CA THR A 272 16.28 11.94 -20.12
C THR A 272 16.47 12.09 -18.62
N GLY A 273 15.67 11.46 -17.76
CA GLY A 273 15.67 11.76 -16.31
C GLY A 273 15.52 13.26 -15.97
N GLY A 274 15.18 14.09 -16.97
CA GLY A 274 15.17 15.55 -16.92
C GLY A 274 13.94 16.12 -16.23
N GLY A 275 13.02 15.24 -15.83
CA GLY A 275 11.96 15.49 -14.86
C GLY A 275 12.16 14.73 -13.54
N GLY A 276 13.41 14.39 -13.17
CA GLY A 276 13.75 13.79 -11.89
C GLY A 276 14.10 12.30 -11.98
N ARG A 277 15.07 11.88 -11.17
CA ARG A 277 15.57 10.50 -10.98
C ARG A 277 14.51 9.43 -10.61
N LEU A 278 13.23 9.81 -10.53
CA LEU A 278 12.11 9.05 -9.96
C LEU A 278 11.55 8.01 -10.95
N MET A 279 11.50 8.32 -12.25
CA MET A 279 10.98 7.37 -13.26
C MET A 279 11.82 6.10 -13.40
N ALA A 280 13.15 6.13 -13.17
CA ALA A 280 13.99 4.93 -13.30
C ALA A 280 13.71 3.88 -12.21
N GLN A 281 13.34 4.31 -10.99
CA GLN A 281 13.06 3.40 -9.87
C GLN A 281 11.61 2.89 -9.89
N GLU A 282 10.70 3.69 -10.44
CA GLU A 282 9.27 3.36 -10.52
C GLU A 282 8.91 2.44 -11.68
N LEU A 283 9.56 2.66 -12.83
CA LEU A 283 9.23 1.97 -14.07
C LEU A 283 9.28 0.44 -13.96
N PRO A 284 10.27 -0.17 -13.27
CA PRO A 284 10.25 -1.61 -12.99
C PRO A 284 8.98 -2.07 -12.28
N TYR A 285 8.59 -1.38 -11.21
CA TYR A 285 7.38 -1.72 -10.46
C TYR A 285 6.12 -1.50 -11.29
N LEU A 286 6.07 -0.46 -12.11
CA LEU A 286 4.94 -0.18 -12.98
C LEU A 286 4.76 -1.24 -14.06
N ILE A 287 5.84 -1.62 -14.75
CA ILE A 287 5.82 -2.66 -15.78
C ILE A 287 5.48 -4.02 -15.16
N MET A 288 6.07 -4.36 -14.00
CA MET A 288 5.72 -5.58 -13.28
C MET A 288 4.25 -5.60 -12.83
N SER A 289 3.73 -4.44 -12.40
CA SER A 289 2.31 -4.30 -12.04
C SER A 289 1.41 -4.58 -13.23
N PHE A 290 1.69 -4.03 -14.41
CA PHE A 290 0.92 -4.32 -15.62
C PHE A 290 1.02 -5.78 -16.05
N TYR A 291 2.21 -6.36 -16.00
CA TYR A 291 2.40 -7.78 -16.32
C TYR A 291 1.57 -8.67 -15.40
N ASN A 292 1.73 -8.49 -14.08
CA ASN A 292 0.99 -9.27 -13.09
C ASN A 292 -0.52 -9.08 -13.29
N PHE A 293 -0.99 -7.85 -13.52
CA PHE A 293 -2.40 -7.56 -13.76
C PHE A 293 -2.93 -8.20 -15.06
N ALA A 294 -2.14 -8.22 -16.13
CA ALA A 294 -2.50 -8.90 -17.38
C ALA A 294 -2.62 -10.42 -17.16
N CYS A 295 -1.71 -11.02 -16.39
CA CYS A 295 -1.75 -12.45 -16.05
C CYS A 295 -2.97 -12.82 -15.18
N LEU A 296 -3.51 -11.89 -14.41
CA LEU A 296 -4.73 -12.07 -13.62
C LEU A 296 -6.01 -12.05 -14.43
N SER A 297 -5.99 -11.28 -15.50
CA SER A 297 -7.19 -10.86 -16.18
C SER A 297 -7.73 -12.02 -17.02
N GLY A 298 -8.99 -12.41 -16.79
CA GLY A 298 -9.75 -13.24 -17.72
C GLY A 298 -9.90 -12.55 -19.08
N GLU A 299 -10.33 -13.29 -20.11
CA GLU A 299 -10.42 -12.77 -21.48
C GLU A 299 -11.20 -11.44 -21.58
N GLY A 300 -12.36 -11.35 -20.92
CA GLY A 300 -13.16 -10.13 -20.88
C GLY A 300 -12.44 -8.94 -20.24
N MET A 301 -11.69 -9.16 -19.16
CA MET A 301 -10.90 -8.11 -18.50
C MET A 301 -9.70 -7.70 -19.36
N ARG A 302 -9.02 -8.65 -20.02
CA ARG A 302 -7.94 -8.35 -20.98
C ARG A 302 -8.45 -7.50 -22.14
N LYS A 303 -9.64 -7.80 -22.68
CA LYS A 303 -10.28 -6.98 -23.71
C LYS A 303 -10.53 -5.54 -23.24
N LYS A 304 -10.96 -5.35 -21.99
CA LYS A 304 -11.15 -4.01 -21.40
C LYS A 304 -9.82 -3.27 -21.23
N ILE A 305 -8.77 -3.96 -20.76
CA ILE A 305 -7.40 -3.41 -20.68
C ILE A 305 -6.90 -2.94 -22.05
N ILE A 306 -7.07 -3.76 -23.08
CA ILE A 306 -6.68 -3.41 -24.47
C ILE A 306 -7.47 -2.18 -24.96
N SER A 307 -8.74 -2.10 -24.59
CA SER A 307 -9.62 -1.00 -24.96
C SER A 307 -9.31 0.31 -24.21
N THR A 308 -8.43 0.29 -23.19
CA THR A 308 -8.07 1.48 -22.43
C THR A 308 -7.29 2.47 -23.32
N PRO A 309 -7.77 3.72 -23.48
CA PRO A 309 -7.20 4.67 -24.43
C PRO A 309 -5.70 4.91 -24.27
N GLY A 310 -4.96 4.60 -25.34
CA GLY A 310 -3.53 4.85 -25.44
C GLY A 310 -2.66 3.95 -24.56
N PHE A 311 -3.21 2.94 -23.88
CA PHE A 311 -2.42 2.01 -23.05
C PHE A 311 -1.47 1.17 -23.92
N ILE A 312 -2.00 0.43 -24.91
CA ILE A 312 -1.21 -0.41 -25.81
C ILE A 312 -0.11 0.39 -26.52
N ASN A 313 -0.46 1.56 -27.06
CA ASN A 313 0.50 2.43 -27.74
C ASN A 313 1.62 2.89 -26.78
N ARG A 314 1.29 3.30 -25.55
CA ARG A 314 2.29 3.69 -24.55
C ARG A 314 3.19 2.53 -24.15
N MET A 315 2.65 1.33 -23.94
CA MET A 315 3.42 0.13 -23.64
C MET A 315 4.37 -0.26 -24.79
N LEU A 316 3.89 -0.23 -26.03
CA LEU A 316 4.71 -0.51 -27.22
C LEU A 316 5.87 0.48 -27.35
N LYS A 317 5.56 1.78 -27.33
CA LYS A 317 6.58 2.84 -27.39
C LYS A 317 7.63 2.69 -26.30
N MET A 318 7.20 2.47 -25.06
CA MET A 318 8.09 2.31 -23.92
C MET A 318 9.01 1.09 -24.10
N SER A 319 8.47 -0.04 -24.54
CA SER A 319 9.26 -1.26 -24.77
C SER A 319 10.33 -1.05 -25.83
N ILE A 320 10.00 -0.34 -26.91
CA ILE A 320 10.94 0.02 -27.97
C ILE A 320 12.03 0.96 -27.42
N LEU A 321 11.64 2.05 -26.74
CA LEU A 321 12.59 3.04 -26.21
C LEU A 321 13.56 2.41 -25.20
N LEU A 322 13.08 1.53 -24.32
CA LEU A 322 13.90 0.80 -23.36
C LEU A 322 14.88 -0.15 -24.05
N ALA A 323 14.43 -0.88 -25.09
CA ALA A 323 15.30 -1.78 -25.85
C ALA A 323 16.45 -1.03 -26.56
N HIS A 324 16.28 0.25 -26.91
CA HIS A 324 17.32 1.05 -27.57
C HIS A 324 18.47 1.45 -26.62
N ASN A 325 18.25 1.48 -25.30
CA ASN A 325 19.24 1.98 -24.34
C ASN A 325 20.44 1.02 -24.17
N ARG A 326 20.34 -0.24 -24.64
CA ARG A 326 21.37 -1.30 -24.56
C ARG A 326 21.89 -1.64 -23.16
N ASP A 327 21.30 -1.05 -22.13
CA ASP A 327 21.47 -1.39 -20.73
C ASP A 327 20.67 -2.66 -20.39
N GLU A 328 21.25 -3.57 -19.59
CA GLU A 328 20.67 -4.89 -19.32
C GLU A 328 19.34 -4.79 -18.55
N ASP A 329 19.26 -3.87 -17.59
CA ASP A 329 18.04 -3.61 -16.83
C ASP A 329 16.95 -3.05 -17.77
N CYS A 330 17.30 -2.12 -18.65
CA CYS A 330 16.37 -1.59 -19.65
C CYS A 330 15.85 -2.67 -20.61
N ILE A 331 16.72 -3.59 -21.07
CA ILE A 331 16.32 -4.71 -21.93
C ILE A 331 15.37 -5.66 -21.18
N MET A 332 15.65 -5.96 -19.91
CA MET A 332 14.77 -6.79 -19.08
C MET A 332 13.38 -6.16 -18.95
N LEU A 333 13.30 -4.85 -18.71
CA LEU A 333 12.04 -4.12 -18.64
C LEU A 333 11.30 -4.11 -19.97
N ALA A 334 12.01 -3.90 -21.09
CA ALA A 334 11.44 -3.97 -22.43
C ALA A 334 10.79 -5.33 -22.70
N ARG A 335 11.49 -6.43 -22.35
CA ARG A 335 10.96 -7.80 -22.46
C ARG A 335 9.70 -7.99 -21.62
N ARG A 336 9.72 -7.56 -20.36
CA ARG A 336 8.54 -7.69 -19.48
C ARG A 336 7.33 -6.91 -20.00
N ALA A 337 7.57 -5.73 -20.58
CA ALA A 337 6.52 -4.95 -21.21
C ALA A 337 5.96 -5.64 -22.46
N MET A 338 6.80 -6.30 -23.27
CA MET A 338 6.33 -7.11 -24.40
C MET A 338 5.58 -8.37 -23.96
N GLU A 339 6.05 -9.07 -22.93
CA GLU A 339 5.34 -10.21 -22.35
C GLU A 339 3.94 -9.81 -21.86
N THR A 340 3.80 -8.61 -21.29
CA THR A 340 2.50 -8.05 -20.91
C THR A 340 1.57 -7.96 -22.13
N LEU A 341 2.06 -7.40 -23.25
CA LEU A 341 1.28 -7.30 -24.48
C LEU A 341 0.93 -8.67 -25.06
N LYS A 342 1.84 -9.65 -24.98
CA LYS A 342 1.60 -11.04 -25.40
C LYS A 342 0.50 -11.70 -24.59
N VAL A 343 0.50 -11.53 -23.27
CA VAL A 343 -0.55 -12.05 -22.39
C VAL A 343 -1.90 -11.42 -22.73
N LEU A 344 -1.92 -10.12 -23.04
CA LEU A 344 -3.14 -9.43 -23.46
C LEU A 344 -3.68 -9.92 -24.81
N ALA A 345 -2.80 -10.12 -25.79
CA ALA A 345 -3.15 -10.56 -27.14
C ALA A 345 -3.77 -11.96 -27.17
N LYS A 346 -3.38 -12.84 -26.24
CA LYS A 346 -3.89 -14.23 -26.17
C LYS A 346 -5.42 -14.28 -26.00
N GLY A 347 -6.11 -14.73 -27.05
CA GLY A 347 -7.57 -14.80 -27.13
C GLY A 347 -8.25 -13.44 -27.38
N ASN A 348 -7.49 -12.40 -27.73
CA ASN A 348 -8.00 -11.07 -28.09
C ASN A 348 -7.31 -10.51 -29.35
N GLU A 349 -6.93 -11.40 -30.26
CA GLU A 349 -6.14 -11.09 -31.46
C GLU A 349 -6.79 -9.99 -32.31
N GLU A 350 -8.11 -10.08 -32.48
CA GLU A 350 -8.89 -9.09 -33.22
C GLU A 350 -8.79 -7.68 -32.63
N SER A 351 -8.68 -7.59 -31.29
CA SER A 351 -8.56 -6.30 -30.59
C SER A 351 -7.17 -5.67 -30.80
N PHE A 352 -6.16 -6.47 -31.15
CA PHE A 352 -4.81 -6.01 -31.47
C PHE A 352 -4.64 -5.56 -32.92
N LEU A 353 -5.55 -5.93 -33.84
CA LEU A 353 -5.45 -5.56 -35.26
C LEU A 353 -5.38 -4.05 -35.49
N VAL A 354 -6.03 -3.25 -34.64
CA VAL A 354 -5.99 -1.79 -34.69
C VAL A 354 -4.57 -1.23 -34.49
N TYR A 355 -3.69 -2.01 -33.87
CA TYR A 355 -2.30 -1.63 -33.59
C TYR A 355 -1.28 -2.19 -34.59
N THR A 356 -1.73 -2.87 -35.66
CA THR A 356 -0.86 -3.55 -36.63
C THR A 356 0.17 -2.62 -37.26
N GLU A 357 -0.21 -1.39 -37.64
CA GLU A 357 0.73 -0.43 -38.22
C GLU A 357 1.84 -0.05 -37.24
N GLN A 358 1.51 0.13 -35.95
CA GLN A 358 2.52 0.46 -34.94
C GLN A 358 3.42 -0.73 -34.61
N LEU A 359 2.85 -1.95 -34.57
CA LEU A 359 3.61 -3.19 -34.39
C LEU A 359 4.60 -3.42 -35.54
N LEU A 360 4.16 -3.23 -36.79
CA LEU A 360 5.03 -3.31 -37.97
C LEU A 360 6.11 -2.22 -37.95
N SER A 361 5.74 -0.98 -37.60
CA SER A 361 6.71 0.10 -37.45
C SER A 361 7.76 -0.20 -36.37
N ALA A 362 7.38 -0.91 -35.31
CA ALA A 362 8.32 -1.37 -34.29
C ALA A 362 9.27 -2.43 -34.86
N LEU A 363 8.75 -3.48 -35.49
CA LEU A 363 9.55 -4.56 -36.08
C LEU A 363 10.57 -4.07 -37.13
N LEU A 364 10.22 -3.03 -37.89
CA LEU A 364 11.10 -2.46 -38.91
C LEU A 364 12.22 -1.58 -38.34
N ASN A 365 12.26 -1.37 -37.02
CA ASN A 365 13.31 -0.57 -36.40
C ASN A 365 14.61 -1.40 -36.25
N PRO A 366 15.71 -1.01 -36.92
CA PRO A 366 16.94 -1.82 -36.99
C PRO A 366 17.72 -1.89 -35.66
N TYR A 367 17.29 -1.16 -34.63
CA TYR A 367 18.00 -1.07 -33.35
C TYR A 367 17.29 -1.77 -32.19
N ILE A 368 16.23 -2.55 -32.46
CA ILE A 368 15.53 -3.32 -31.42
C ILE A 368 16.28 -4.62 -31.10
N ASP A 369 16.33 -4.97 -29.81
CA ASP A 369 16.88 -6.25 -29.33
C ASP A 369 16.17 -7.46 -30.01
N PRO A 370 16.90 -8.45 -30.55
CA PRO A 370 16.30 -9.57 -31.27
C PRO A 370 15.26 -10.37 -30.47
N VAL A 371 15.38 -10.42 -29.12
CA VAL A 371 14.39 -11.09 -28.28
C VAL A 371 13.08 -10.29 -28.24
N VAL A 372 13.18 -8.96 -28.17
CA VAL A 372 12.01 -8.07 -28.23
C VAL A 372 11.32 -8.16 -29.60
N VAL A 373 12.08 -8.32 -30.69
CA VAL A 373 11.52 -8.60 -32.03
C VAL A 373 10.74 -9.92 -32.03
N LYS A 374 11.32 -11.00 -31.49
CA LYS A 374 10.65 -12.30 -31.39
C LYS A 374 9.37 -12.23 -30.54
N ASP A 375 9.39 -11.49 -29.44
CA ASP A 375 8.20 -11.29 -28.62
C ASP A 375 7.13 -10.48 -29.35
N LEU A 376 7.50 -9.44 -30.09
CA LEU A 376 6.59 -8.67 -30.96
C LEU A 376 5.95 -9.54 -32.04
N GLU A 377 6.72 -10.41 -32.70
CA GLU A 377 6.19 -11.38 -33.66
C GLU A 377 5.15 -12.29 -33.01
N SER A 378 5.39 -12.73 -31.77
CA SER A 378 4.43 -13.56 -31.03
C SER A 378 3.16 -12.82 -30.59
N VAL A 379 3.20 -11.48 -30.49
CA VAL A 379 2.01 -10.65 -30.27
C VAL A 379 1.17 -10.54 -31.55
N MET A 380 1.83 -10.47 -32.72
CA MET A 380 1.16 -10.40 -34.02
C MET A 380 0.61 -11.76 -34.49
N TYR A 381 1.31 -12.84 -34.16
CA TYR A 381 0.99 -14.21 -34.54
C TYR A 381 0.96 -15.14 -33.32
N PRO A 382 -0.03 -14.99 -32.43
CA PRO A 382 -0.08 -15.78 -31.19
C PRO A 382 -0.40 -17.26 -31.38
N GLY A 383 -0.68 -17.71 -32.62
CA GLY A 383 -1.03 -19.09 -32.96
C GLY A 383 0.14 -20.08 -33.07
N ASP A 384 1.40 -19.61 -33.08
CA ASP A 384 2.58 -20.44 -33.34
C ASP A 384 3.52 -20.64 -32.12
N VAL A 385 3.03 -20.45 -30.88
CA VAL A 385 3.82 -20.63 -29.64
C VAL A 385 3.28 -21.73 -28.73
#